data_AF-A0A973UXD0-F1
#
_entry.id   AF-A0A973UXD0-F1
#
_cell.length_a   1.000
_cell.length_b   1.000
_cell.length_c   1.000
_cell.angle_alpha   90.00
_cell.angle_beta   90.00
_cell.angle_gamma   90.00
#
_symmetry.space_group_name_H-M   'P 1'
#
loop_
_entity.id
_entity.type
_entity.pdbx_description
1 polymer ?
#
loop_
_entity_poly.entity_id
_entity_poly.type
_entity_poly.pdbx_seq_one_letter_code
_entity_poly.pdbx_strand_id
1 'polypeptide(L)'
;MSREILPVATAPQVKRYALRLLREQRGPLAAVVTLHGLAAVAGLFAPGLLGRLIDTVADHGTYGQVDVLALAIVGSVVAHAVLIRFAVYASARFGERMLADIREEFVDRVLAVPLSTVERAGTGDLMTRASRDVGSLNHSVRRGVPELFVAVVTAVLSAGALVLNNWRLALPCLLGAPVIIAVARWYLGRATPGYLRENAAYADVTDSLAETVEGARTTEAYGFGARRRADLDAKMAGSYAAERFTLRLRTILFPIIDGGFLVSVVATLVIGGVLYYQGLVSVGELAAAVAYVQMMIRPIEHALEWLDEIQVGGAALARLIGVGLAETEDGADTLRPDGSELVADAVHYAYVPGRPVLHGIDLRLRPGERLAMVGPSGAGKSTLGRLLAGIHPPTAGEVTVGGAPLAALPLPVRRGEVALVTQEHHVFLGS
;
A
#
# COMPACT_ATOMS: atom_id res chain seq x y z
N MET A 1 -4.92 5.21 -27.92
CA MET A 1 -4.10 6.32 -27.38
C MET A 1 -3.55 5.89 -26.03
N SER A 2 -2.31 5.43 -25.97
CA SER A 2 -1.67 5.09 -24.69
C SER A 2 -1.08 6.36 -24.09
N ARG A 3 -1.73 6.93 -23.07
CA ARG A 3 -1.10 7.95 -22.22
C ARG A 3 0.17 7.35 -21.60
N GLU A 4 1.30 8.04 -21.67
CA GLU A 4 2.49 7.63 -20.93
C GLU A 4 2.20 7.81 -19.44
N ILE A 5 2.02 6.70 -18.73
CA ILE A 5 1.76 6.71 -17.28
C ILE A 5 3.09 7.06 -16.59
N LEU A 6 3.07 7.81 -15.48
CA LEU A 6 4.29 8.02 -14.70
C LEU A 6 4.91 6.67 -14.31
N PRO A 7 6.24 6.59 -14.18
CA PRO A 7 6.91 5.33 -13.88
C PRO A 7 6.35 4.66 -12.63
N VAL A 8 6.49 3.34 -12.57
CA VAL A 8 6.11 2.50 -11.43
C VAL A 8 7.36 1.76 -10.97
N ALA A 9 7.62 1.81 -9.67
CA ALA A 9 8.78 1.13 -9.11
C ALA A 9 8.64 -0.39 -9.23
N THR A 10 9.75 -1.07 -9.49
CA THR A 10 9.84 -2.53 -9.51
C THR A 10 9.74 -3.11 -8.10
N ALA A 11 9.33 -4.38 -7.97
CA ALA A 11 9.23 -5.04 -6.67
C ALA A 11 10.54 -4.98 -5.82
N PRO A 12 11.76 -5.12 -6.39
CA PRO A 12 13.00 -4.92 -5.64
C PRO A 12 13.19 -3.49 -5.11
N GLN A 13 12.78 -2.46 -5.87
CA GLN A 13 12.84 -1.07 -5.42
C GLN A 13 11.87 -0.82 -4.27
N VAL A 14 10.64 -1.33 -4.36
CA VAL A 14 9.63 -1.25 -3.28
C VAL A 14 10.15 -1.94 -2.01
N LYS A 15 10.71 -3.15 -2.14
CA LYS A 15 11.29 -3.88 -1.01
C LYS A 15 12.45 -3.11 -0.37
N ARG A 16 13.35 -2.53 -1.17
CA ARG A 16 14.48 -1.74 -0.68
C ARG A 16 14.01 -0.49 0.07
N TYR A 17 13.01 0.20 -0.47
CA TYR A 17 12.39 1.36 0.15
C TYR A 17 11.73 1.02 1.49
N ALA A 18 10.90 -0.03 1.52
CA ALA A 18 10.27 -0.51 2.75
C ALA A 18 11.31 -0.91 3.82
N LEU A 19 12.38 -1.61 3.42
CA LEU A 19 13.48 -1.95 4.33
C LEU A 19 14.24 -0.72 4.84
N ARG A 20 14.38 0.33 4.03
CA ARG A 20 15.01 1.59 4.45
C ARG A 20 14.16 2.26 5.54
N LEU A 21 12.86 2.43 5.30
CA LEU A 21 11.92 2.99 6.29
C LEU A 21 11.92 2.22 7.61
N LEU A 22 11.89 0.88 7.55
CA LEU A 22 11.96 0.03 8.75
C LEU A 22 13.28 0.21 9.51
N ARG A 23 14.39 0.45 8.80
CA ARG A 23 15.72 0.69 9.42
C ARG A 23 15.83 2.08 10.03
N GLU A 24 15.30 3.10 9.37
CA GLU A 24 15.23 4.47 9.89
C GLU A 24 14.40 4.52 11.18
N GLN A 25 13.28 3.78 11.20
CA GLN A 25 12.38 3.67 12.35
C GLN A 25 12.70 2.47 13.28
N ARG A 26 13.97 2.03 13.36
CA ARG A 26 14.37 0.84 14.14
C ARG A 26 14.01 0.88 15.62
N GLY A 27 14.07 2.06 16.24
CA GLY A 27 13.74 2.24 17.67
C GLY A 27 12.26 2.00 17.95
N PRO A 28 11.35 2.74 17.29
CA PRO A 28 9.91 2.50 17.36
C PRO A 28 9.51 1.07 16.98
N LEU A 29 10.10 0.52 15.91
CA LEU A 29 9.85 -0.86 15.51
C LEU A 29 10.26 -1.86 16.61
N ALA A 30 11.44 -1.68 17.22
CA ALA A 30 11.88 -2.50 18.33
C ALA A 30 10.93 -2.41 19.55
N ALA A 31 10.41 -1.20 19.85
CA ALA A 31 9.41 -1.02 20.91
C ALA A 31 8.11 -1.78 20.61
N VAL A 32 7.62 -1.73 19.36
CA VAL A 32 6.44 -2.50 18.91
C VAL A 32 6.68 -4.00 19.06
N VAL A 33 7.84 -4.49 18.58
CA VAL A 33 8.24 -5.89 18.64
C VAL A 33 8.30 -6.39 20.08
N THR A 34 9.00 -5.64 20.94
CA THR A 34 9.20 -6.01 22.34
C THR A 34 7.91 -5.97 23.13
N LEU A 35 7.09 -4.92 23.00
CA LEU A 35 5.83 -4.80 23.73
C LEU A 35 4.82 -5.88 23.32
N HIS A 36 4.69 -6.19 22.02
CA HIS A 36 3.82 -7.29 21.58
C HIS A 36 4.35 -8.65 22.00
N GLY A 37 5.67 -8.86 21.92
CA GLY A 37 6.30 -10.08 22.42
C GLY A 37 6.04 -10.28 23.92
N LEU A 38 6.23 -9.24 24.73
CA LEU A 38 5.94 -9.26 26.17
C LEU A 38 4.46 -9.47 26.45
N ALA A 39 3.57 -8.81 25.72
CA ALA A 39 2.12 -9.01 25.85
C ALA A 39 1.74 -10.46 25.52
N ALA A 40 2.23 -11.00 24.40
CA ALA A 40 1.99 -12.38 24.02
C ALA A 40 2.52 -13.36 25.08
N VAL A 41 3.74 -13.17 25.57
CA VAL A 41 4.32 -13.98 26.66
C VAL A 41 3.47 -13.89 27.93
N ALA A 42 3.03 -12.70 28.34
CA ALA A 42 2.14 -12.52 29.49
C ALA A 42 0.80 -13.27 29.30
N GLY A 43 0.23 -13.21 28.10
CA GLY A 43 -1.02 -13.91 27.77
C GLY A 43 -0.87 -15.43 27.74
N LEU A 44 0.31 -15.94 27.37
CA LEU A 44 0.61 -17.37 27.32
C LEU A 44 0.72 -18.01 28.70
N PHE A 45 0.96 -17.25 29.77
CA PHE A 45 0.95 -17.81 31.12
C PHE A 45 -0.45 -18.28 31.54
N ALA A 46 -1.53 -17.62 31.10
CA ALA A 46 -2.87 -17.95 31.56
C ALA A 46 -3.30 -19.40 31.24
N PRO A 47 -3.14 -19.92 30.00
CA PRO A 47 -3.40 -21.34 29.71
C PRO A 47 -2.55 -22.32 30.53
N GLY A 48 -1.25 -22.06 30.69
CA GLY A 48 -0.36 -22.93 31.47
C GLY A 48 -0.68 -22.94 32.97
N LEU A 49 -1.03 -21.78 33.54
CA LEU A 49 -1.49 -21.66 34.92
C LEU A 49 -2.86 -22.32 35.14
N LEU A 50 -3.75 -22.22 34.15
CA LEU A 50 -5.02 -22.94 34.17
C LEU A 50 -4.80 -24.46 34.17
N GLY A 51 -3.85 -24.95 33.39
CA GLY A 51 -3.43 -26.35 33.42
C GLY A 51 -2.97 -26.79 34.82
N ARG A 52 -2.04 -26.04 35.42
CA ARG A 52 -1.58 -26.33 36.79
C ARG A 52 -2.69 -26.26 37.83
N LEU A 53 -3.64 -25.35 37.65
CA LEU A 53 -4.80 -25.23 38.53
C LEU A 53 -5.67 -26.49 38.44
N ILE A 54 -5.92 -26.99 37.23
CA ILE A 54 -6.66 -28.24 37.01
C ILE A 54 -5.94 -29.43 37.67
N ASP A 55 -4.63 -29.55 37.48
CA ASP A 55 -3.84 -30.62 38.10
C ASP A 55 -3.87 -30.53 39.63
N THR A 56 -3.72 -29.32 40.19
CA THR A 56 -3.79 -29.09 41.64
C THR A 56 -5.15 -29.51 42.22
N VAL A 57 -6.24 -29.23 41.50
CA VAL A 57 -7.59 -29.64 41.93
C VAL A 57 -7.78 -31.16 41.80
N ALA A 58 -7.29 -31.76 40.71
CA ALA A 58 -7.35 -33.21 40.48
C ALA A 58 -6.58 -33.99 41.56
N ASP A 59 -5.44 -33.46 42.01
CA ASP A 59 -4.58 -34.05 43.04
C ASP A 59 -5.01 -33.68 44.48
N HIS A 60 -6.21 -33.13 44.67
CA HIS A 60 -6.77 -32.73 45.97
C HIS A 60 -5.89 -31.71 46.73
N GLY A 61 -5.32 -30.76 46.00
CA GLY A 61 -4.50 -29.67 46.54
C GLY A 61 -5.24 -28.76 47.51
N THR A 62 -4.49 -27.95 48.27
CA THR A 62 -5.05 -27.08 49.31
C THR A 62 -5.71 -25.84 48.70
N TYR A 63 -6.76 -25.30 49.33
CA TYR A 63 -7.41 -24.05 48.93
C TYR A 63 -6.42 -22.89 48.71
N GLY A 64 -5.39 -22.76 49.55
CA GLY A 64 -4.37 -21.73 49.37
C GLY A 64 -3.54 -21.87 48.09
N GLN A 65 -3.30 -23.09 47.58
CA GLN A 65 -2.61 -23.30 46.31
C GLN A 65 -3.49 -22.87 45.13
N VAL A 66 -4.78 -23.19 45.21
CA VAL A 66 -5.80 -22.75 44.24
C VAL A 66 -5.89 -21.23 44.19
N ASP A 67 -5.94 -20.57 45.35
CA ASP A 67 -6.02 -19.10 45.45
C ASP A 67 -4.80 -18.42 44.83
N VAL A 68 -3.59 -18.94 45.09
CA VAL A 68 -2.35 -18.41 44.51
C VAL A 68 -2.33 -18.56 42.98
N LEU A 69 -2.75 -19.71 42.46
CA LEU A 69 -2.82 -19.93 41.00
C LEU A 69 -3.90 -19.06 40.35
N ALA A 70 -5.07 -18.90 40.98
CA ALA A 70 -6.12 -18.01 40.52
C ALA A 70 -5.65 -16.55 40.48
N LEU A 71 -4.98 -16.08 41.54
CA LEU A 71 -4.38 -14.74 41.58
C LEU A 71 -3.27 -14.57 40.53
N ALA A 72 -2.48 -15.61 40.27
CA ALA A 72 -1.47 -15.59 39.21
C ALA A 72 -2.10 -15.48 37.82
N ILE A 73 -3.22 -16.18 37.56
CA ILE A 73 -3.98 -16.07 36.31
C ILE A 73 -4.50 -14.64 36.16
N VAL A 74 -5.16 -14.08 37.18
CA VAL A 74 -5.63 -12.69 37.16
C VAL A 74 -4.47 -11.72 36.91
N GLY A 75 -3.34 -11.91 37.59
CA GLY A 75 -2.12 -11.14 37.38
C GLY A 75 -1.61 -11.20 35.95
N SER A 76 -1.58 -12.38 35.33
CA SER A 76 -1.16 -12.55 33.93
C SER A 76 -2.12 -11.87 32.95
N VAL A 77 -3.44 -11.93 33.19
CA VAL A 77 -4.46 -11.29 32.34
C VAL A 77 -4.36 -9.78 32.45
N VAL A 78 -4.18 -9.24 33.66
CA VAL A 78 -3.98 -7.79 33.87
C VAL A 78 -2.67 -7.33 33.24
N ALA A 79 -1.58 -8.08 33.43
CA ALA A 79 -0.30 -7.77 32.80
C ALA A 79 -0.41 -7.78 31.26
N HIS A 80 -1.07 -8.80 30.69
CA HIS A 80 -1.36 -8.86 29.27
C HIS A 80 -2.18 -7.64 28.80
N ALA A 81 -3.26 -7.30 29.51
CA ALA A 81 -4.13 -6.16 29.17
C ALA A 81 -3.38 -4.81 29.19
N VAL A 82 -2.49 -4.62 30.17
CA VAL A 82 -1.66 -3.41 30.25
C VAL A 82 -0.62 -3.40 29.13
N LEU A 83 0.09 -4.50 28.91
CA LEU A 83 1.12 -4.60 27.89
C LEU A 83 0.54 -4.44 26.48
N ILE A 84 -0.59 -5.10 26.18
CA ILE A 84 -1.22 -5.00 24.86
C ILE A 84 -1.72 -3.58 24.59
N ARG A 85 -2.22 -2.86 25.60
CA ARG A 85 -2.59 -1.45 25.46
C ARG A 85 -1.42 -0.58 25.01
N PHE A 86 -0.26 -0.73 25.66
CA PHE A 86 0.94 0.02 25.28
C PHE A 86 1.53 -0.47 23.95
N ALA A 87 1.43 -1.76 23.66
CA ALA A 87 1.87 -2.35 22.40
C ALA A 87 1.07 -1.79 21.21
N VAL A 88 -0.26 -1.76 21.30
CA VAL A 88 -1.16 -1.18 20.30
C VAL A 88 -0.90 0.32 20.14
N TYR A 89 -0.70 1.05 21.24
CA TYR A 89 -0.35 2.47 21.17
C TYR A 89 0.99 2.72 20.45
N ALA A 90 2.02 1.92 20.78
CA ALA A 90 3.32 1.99 20.11
C ALA A 90 3.20 1.66 18.61
N SER A 91 2.38 0.67 18.26
CA SER A 91 2.11 0.28 16.87
C SER A 91 1.44 1.40 16.08
N ALA A 92 0.41 2.02 16.66
CA ALA A 92 -0.28 3.15 16.03
C ALA A 92 0.68 4.33 15.80
N ARG A 93 1.49 4.68 16.81
CA ARG A 93 2.52 5.73 16.70
C ARG A 93 3.56 5.41 15.63
N PHE A 94 3.99 4.16 15.52
CA PHE A 94 4.91 3.70 14.49
C PHE A 94 4.30 3.82 13.08
N GLY A 95 3.06 3.39 12.91
CA GLY A 95 2.32 3.53 11.65
C GLY A 95 2.14 4.98 11.21
N GLU A 96 1.78 5.88 12.12
CA GLU A 96 1.64 7.33 11.81
C GLU A 96 2.96 7.97 11.40
N ARG A 97 4.09 7.58 12.02
CA ARG A 97 5.42 8.07 11.64
C ARG A 97 5.84 7.60 10.26
N MET A 98 5.70 6.30 9.97
CA MET A 98 5.97 5.79 8.63
C MET A 98 5.10 6.48 7.58
N LEU A 99 3.84 6.75 7.90
CA LEU A 99 2.95 7.48 6.98
C LEU A 99 3.39 8.92 6.75
N ALA A 100 3.82 9.63 7.80
CA ALA A 100 4.34 11.00 7.68
C ALA A 100 5.56 11.03 6.76
N ASP A 101 6.56 10.17 7.00
CA ASP A 101 7.76 10.07 6.18
C ASP A 101 7.43 9.80 4.69
N ILE A 102 6.51 8.86 4.43
CA ILE A 102 6.08 8.55 3.06
C ILE A 102 5.37 9.73 2.40
N ARG A 103 4.52 10.47 3.13
CA ARG A 103 3.79 11.63 2.60
C ARG A 103 4.71 12.79 2.30
N GLU A 104 5.63 13.10 3.20
CA GLU A 104 6.62 14.16 3.03
C GLU A 104 7.50 13.85 1.81
N GLU A 105 8.06 12.63 1.73
CA GLU A 105 8.88 12.23 0.59
C GLU A 105 8.09 12.15 -0.73
N PHE A 106 6.81 11.80 -0.68
CA PHE A 106 5.95 11.85 -1.86
C PHE A 106 5.73 13.29 -2.34
N VAL A 107 5.44 14.23 -1.44
CA VAL A 107 5.28 15.65 -1.79
C VAL A 107 6.57 16.20 -2.37
N ASP A 108 7.72 15.93 -1.72
CA ASP A 108 9.03 16.36 -2.22
C ASP A 108 9.31 15.82 -3.63
N ARG A 109 9.00 14.53 -3.87
CA ARG A 109 9.13 13.93 -5.20
C ARG A 109 8.21 14.59 -6.21
N VAL A 110 6.94 14.78 -5.89
CA VAL A 110 5.97 15.41 -6.81
C VAL A 110 6.42 16.83 -7.18
N LEU A 111 6.94 17.60 -6.23
CA LEU A 111 7.43 18.96 -6.46
C LEU A 111 8.74 19.00 -7.27
N ALA A 112 9.50 17.90 -7.29
CA ALA A 112 10.72 17.76 -8.09
C ALA A 112 10.46 17.26 -9.53
N VAL A 113 9.25 16.76 -9.84
CA VAL A 113 8.94 16.28 -11.20
C VAL A 113 8.83 17.46 -12.17
N PRO A 114 9.52 17.40 -13.33
CA PRO A 114 9.39 18.39 -14.38
C PRO A 114 7.95 18.59 -14.84
N LEU A 115 7.53 19.84 -15.04
CA LEU A 115 6.16 20.16 -15.52
C LEU A 115 5.85 19.49 -16.86
N SER A 116 6.85 19.35 -17.73
CA SER A 116 6.74 18.65 -19.01
C SER A 116 6.38 17.16 -18.87
N THR A 117 6.81 16.52 -17.79
CA THR A 117 6.46 15.12 -17.48
C THR A 117 5.06 15.04 -16.89
N VAL A 118 4.68 15.99 -16.04
CA VAL A 118 3.32 16.09 -15.49
C VAL A 118 2.27 16.27 -16.58
N GLU A 119 2.51 17.19 -17.52
CA GLU A 119 1.58 17.44 -18.63
C GLU A 119 1.46 16.24 -19.58
N ARG A 120 2.55 15.50 -19.82
CA ARG A 120 2.52 14.26 -20.63
C ARG A 120 1.75 13.13 -19.96
N ALA A 121 1.97 12.93 -18.66
CA ALA A 121 1.28 11.87 -17.90
C ALA A 121 -0.20 12.19 -17.63
N GLY A 122 -0.53 13.49 -17.60
CA GLY A 122 -1.86 13.99 -17.31
C GLY A 122 -2.08 14.14 -15.81
N THR A 123 -2.64 15.27 -15.41
CA THR A 123 -2.88 15.65 -14.00
C THR A 123 -3.69 14.61 -13.23
N GLY A 124 -4.54 13.83 -13.92
CA GLY A 124 -5.37 12.78 -13.31
C GLY A 124 -4.57 11.63 -12.67
N ASP A 125 -3.43 11.22 -13.24
CA ASP A 125 -2.59 10.15 -12.65
C ASP A 125 -1.98 10.62 -11.33
N LEU A 126 -1.40 11.83 -11.31
CA LEU A 126 -0.88 12.45 -10.08
C LEU A 126 -1.95 12.65 -9.01
N MET A 127 -3.14 13.13 -9.39
CA MET A 127 -4.24 13.30 -8.44
C MET A 127 -4.71 11.95 -7.86
N THR A 128 -4.74 10.90 -8.68
CA THR A 128 -5.07 9.53 -8.21
C THR A 128 -4.00 9.01 -7.26
N ARG A 129 -2.72 9.21 -7.56
CA ARG A 129 -1.60 8.84 -6.69
C ARG A 129 -1.67 9.60 -5.36
N ALA A 130 -1.88 10.91 -5.40
CA ALA A 130 -1.93 11.76 -4.21
C ALA A 130 -3.15 11.51 -3.30
N SER A 131 -4.26 11.03 -3.86
CA SER A 131 -5.49 10.77 -3.10
C SER A 131 -5.69 9.29 -2.80
N ARG A 132 -5.98 8.48 -3.82
CA ARG A 132 -6.35 7.06 -3.69
C ARG A 132 -5.17 6.20 -3.24
N ASP A 133 -4.00 6.36 -3.85
CA ASP A 133 -2.86 5.50 -3.53
C ASP A 133 -2.27 5.81 -2.16
N VAL A 134 -2.10 7.10 -1.83
CA VAL A 134 -1.74 7.53 -0.47
C VAL A 134 -2.78 7.06 0.55
N GLY A 135 -4.08 7.08 0.21
CA GLY A 135 -5.16 6.58 1.06
C GLY A 135 -5.09 5.07 1.31
N SER A 136 -4.87 4.28 0.26
CA SER A 136 -4.70 2.83 0.37
C SER A 136 -3.44 2.48 1.17
N LEU A 137 -2.33 3.19 0.92
CA LEU A 137 -1.10 3.00 1.66
C LEU A 137 -1.23 3.38 3.13
N ASN A 138 -1.97 4.44 3.44
CA ASN A 138 -2.31 4.83 4.81
C ASN A 138 -2.98 3.66 5.55
N HIS A 139 -3.98 3.03 4.95
CA HIS A 139 -4.65 1.88 5.57
C HIS A 139 -3.69 0.70 5.80
N SER A 140 -2.92 0.30 4.79
CA SER A 140 -1.99 -0.84 4.90
C SER A 140 -0.84 -0.61 5.88
N VAL A 141 -0.25 0.60 5.91
CA VAL A 141 0.88 0.96 6.79
C VAL A 141 0.42 1.16 8.23
N ARG A 142 -0.72 1.82 8.43
CA ARG A 142 -1.22 2.20 9.75
C ARG A 142 -1.86 1.03 10.50
N ARG A 143 -2.50 0.09 9.78
CA ARG A 143 -3.18 -1.05 10.38
C ARG A 143 -2.55 -2.38 9.97
N GLY A 144 -2.32 -2.60 8.67
CA GLY A 144 -1.90 -3.92 8.19
C GLY A 144 -0.53 -4.38 8.66
N VAL A 145 0.50 -3.52 8.57
CA VAL A 145 1.85 -3.89 9.02
C VAL A 145 1.90 -4.21 10.52
N PRO A 146 1.35 -3.35 11.41
CA PRO A 146 1.12 -3.68 12.82
C PRO A 146 0.43 -5.02 13.04
N GLU A 147 -0.78 -5.19 12.52
CA GLU A 147 -1.62 -6.36 12.81
C GLU A 147 -0.99 -7.66 12.30
N LEU A 148 -0.40 -7.66 11.10
CA LEU A 148 0.31 -8.83 10.59
C LEU A 148 1.49 -9.21 11.49
N PHE A 149 2.23 -8.21 11.98
CA PHE A 149 3.33 -8.45 12.90
C PHE A 149 2.85 -9.09 14.22
N VAL A 150 1.80 -8.54 14.82
CA VAL A 150 1.18 -9.09 16.05
C VAL A 150 0.70 -10.51 15.82
N ALA A 151 0.01 -10.74 14.71
CA ALA A 151 -0.52 -12.03 14.32
C ALA A 151 0.58 -13.10 14.21
N VAL A 152 1.65 -12.81 13.48
CA VAL A 152 2.78 -13.72 13.30
C VAL A 152 3.50 -14.00 14.63
N VAL A 153 3.81 -12.97 15.41
CA VAL A 153 4.48 -13.14 16.72
C VAL A 153 3.61 -13.96 17.67
N THR A 154 2.32 -13.66 17.76
CA THR A 154 1.39 -14.40 18.63
C THR A 154 1.26 -15.85 18.18
N ALA A 155 1.15 -16.13 16.88
CA ALA A 155 1.08 -17.49 16.36
C ALA A 155 2.35 -18.29 16.68
N VAL A 156 3.54 -17.70 16.45
CA VAL A 156 4.84 -18.34 16.71
C VAL A 156 5.02 -18.60 18.21
N LEU A 157 4.74 -17.61 19.07
CA LEU A 157 4.87 -17.77 20.51
C LEU A 157 3.86 -18.77 21.09
N SER A 158 2.64 -18.83 20.56
CA SER A 158 1.63 -19.82 20.97
C SER A 158 2.01 -21.24 20.57
N ALA A 159 2.54 -21.42 19.35
CA ALA A 159 3.10 -22.70 18.93
C ALA A 159 4.30 -23.11 19.80
N GLY A 160 5.18 -22.15 20.12
CA GLY A 160 6.29 -22.36 21.05
C GLY A 160 5.83 -22.77 22.44
N ALA A 161 4.82 -22.10 23.00
CA ALA A 161 4.26 -22.43 24.31
C ALA A 161 3.60 -23.82 24.34
N LEU A 162 2.92 -24.22 23.26
CA LEU A 162 2.37 -25.57 23.13
C LEU A 162 3.47 -26.64 23.16
N VAL A 163 4.58 -26.42 22.45
CA VAL A 163 5.73 -27.34 22.44
C VAL A 163 6.42 -27.37 23.81
N LEU A 164 6.57 -26.21 24.47
CA LEU A 164 7.15 -26.10 25.81
C LEU A 164 6.26 -26.74 26.90
N ASN A 165 4.95 -26.68 26.73
CA ASN A 165 4.00 -27.36 27.61
C ASN A 165 4.17 -28.88 27.52
N ASN A 166 3.97 -29.44 26.33
CA ASN A 166 4.33 -30.83 26.05
C ASN A 166 4.41 -31.05 24.54
N TRP A 167 5.60 -31.35 24.02
CA TRP A 167 5.81 -31.56 22.59
C TRP A 167 4.95 -32.71 22.00
N ARG A 168 4.55 -33.69 22.83
CA ARG A 168 3.65 -34.79 22.40
C ARG A 168 2.26 -34.30 22.06
N LEU A 169 1.77 -33.27 22.76
CA LEU A 169 0.47 -32.63 22.52
C LEU A 169 0.50 -31.65 21.34
N ALA A 170 1.69 -31.31 20.83
CA ALA A 170 1.84 -30.54 19.60
C ALA A 170 1.71 -31.40 18.33
N LEU A 171 2.05 -32.70 18.39
CA LEU A 171 2.00 -33.61 17.24
C LEU A 171 0.61 -33.72 16.58
N PRO A 172 -0.51 -33.78 17.34
CA PRO A 172 -1.86 -33.81 16.75
C PRO A 172 -2.17 -32.60 15.86
N CYS A 173 -1.56 -31.43 16.11
CA CYS A 173 -1.74 -30.24 15.28
C CYS A 173 -1.17 -30.42 13.86
N LEU A 174 -0.24 -31.36 13.67
CA LEU A 174 0.30 -31.70 12.35
C LEU A 174 -0.73 -32.39 11.45
N LEU A 175 -1.89 -32.79 11.98
CA LEU A 175 -2.99 -33.32 11.16
C LEU A 175 -3.78 -32.19 10.48
N GLY A 176 -4.00 -31.07 11.19
CA GLY A 176 -4.70 -29.91 10.65
C GLY A 176 -3.81 -28.97 9.84
N ALA A 177 -2.54 -28.82 10.23
CA ALA A 177 -1.62 -27.88 9.60
C ALA A 177 -1.43 -28.08 8.07
N PRO A 178 -1.28 -29.30 7.52
CA PRO A 178 -1.18 -29.50 6.07
C PRO A 178 -2.44 -29.05 5.31
N VAL A 179 -3.62 -29.27 5.90
CA VAL A 179 -4.91 -28.85 5.32
C VAL A 179 -4.97 -27.32 5.25
N ILE A 180 -4.63 -26.64 6.36
CA ILE A 180 -4.59 -25.17 6.44
C ILE A 180 -3.59 -24.60 5.43
N ILE A 181 -2.37 -25.14 5.38
CA ILE A 181 -1.32 -24.68 4.44
C ILE A 181 -1.73 -24.92 2.99
N ALA A 182 -2.34 -26.07 2.68
CA ALA A 182 -2.77 -26.40 1.32
C ALA A 182 -3.88 -25.48 0.83
N VAL A 183 -4.91 -25.22 1.66
CA VAL A 183 -6.00 -24.31 1.29
C VAL A 183 -5.52 -22.86 1.20
N ALA A 184 -4.63 -22.42 2.10
CA ALA A 184 -4.05 -21.09 2.05
C ALA A 184 -3.24 -20.88 0.76
N ARG A 185 -2.40 -21.86 0.37
CA ARG A 185 -1.67 -21.81 -0.91
C ARG A 185 -2.60 -21.83 -2.12
N TRP A 186 -3.64 -22.66 -2.09
CA TRP A 186 -4.65 -22.73 -3.15
C TRP A 186 -5.39 -21.39 -3.31
N TYR A 187 -5.73 -20.75 -2.19
CA TYR A 187 -6.40 -19.45 -2.13
C TYR A 187 -5.47 -18.35 -2.64
N LEU A 188 -4.28 -18.17 -2.04
CA LEU A 188 -3.34 -17.11 -2.42
C LEU A 188 -2.94 -17.18 -3.90
N GLY A 189 -2.82 -18.39 -4.47
CA GLY A 189 -2.55 -18.56 -5.90
C GLY A 189 -3.70 -18.15 -6.83
N ARG A 190 -4.93 -17.98 -6.32
CA ARG A 190 -6.15 -17.65 -7.09
C ARG A 190 -6.76 -16.30 -6.70
N ALA A 191 -6.54 -15.84 -5.48
CA ALA A 191 -7.12 -14.63 -4.91
C ALA A 191 -6.64 -13.39 -5.67
N THR A 192 -5.32 -13.21 -5.81
CA THR A 192 -4.74 -12.05 -6.50
C THR A 192 -5.29 -11.84 -7.92
N PRO A 193 -5.25 -12.83 -8.86
CA PRO A 193 -5.84 -12.63 -10.19
C PRO A 193 -7.37 -12.47 -10.14
N GLY A 194 -8.03 -13.10 -9.16
CA GLY A 194 -9.47 -12.95 -8.94
C GLY A 194 -9.86 -11.51 -8.58
N TYR A 195 -9.20 -10.93 -7.58
CA TYR A 195 -9.42 -9.55 -7.15
C TYR A 195 -9.02 -8.52 -8.22
N LEU A 196 -7.96 -8.79 -9.00
CA LEU A 196 -7.62 -7.93 -10.14
C LEU A 196 -8.72 -7.94 -11.20
N ARG A 197 -9.30 -9.10 -11.49
CA ARG A 197 -10.43 -9.23 -12.43
C ARG A 197 -11.70 -8.56 -11.89
N GLU A 198 -11.98 -8.70 -10.60
CA GLU A 198 -13.09 -8.03 -9.91
C GLU A 198 -12.95 -6.50 -10.01
N ASN A 199 -11.79 -5.94 -9.68
CA ASN A 199 -11.52 -4.51 -9.82
C ASN A 199 -11.65 -4.00 -11.26
N ALA A 200 -11.17 -4.78 -12.25
CA ALA A 200 -11.30 -4.41 -13.66
C ALA A 200 -12.75 -4.40 -14.14
N ALA A 201 -13.53 -5.43 -13.78
CA ALA A 201 -14.95 -5.50 -14.14
C ALA A 201 -15.78 -4.39 -13.46
N TYR A 202 -15.42 -4.03 -12.21
CA TYR A 202 -16.03 -2.90 -11.53
C TYR A 202 -15.69 -1.56 -12.21
N ALA A 203 -14.44 -1.39 -12.67
CA ALA A 203 -14.03 -0.21 -13.43
C ALA A 203 -14.84 -0.04 -14.72
N ASP A 204 -15.06 -1.13 -15.47
CA ASP A 204 -15.89 -1.10 -16.69
C ASP A 204 -17.32 -0.62 -16.40
N VAL A 205 -17.90 -1.03 -15.26
CA VAL A 205 -19.23 -0.56 -14.82
C VAL A 205 -19.20 0.93 -14.50
N THR A 206 -18.22 1.39 -13.72
CA THR A 206 -18.14 2.81 -13.33
C THR A 206 -17.85 3.72 -14.53
N ASP A 207 -17.01 3.29 -15.46
CA ASP A 207 -16.68 4.05 -16.67
C ASP A 207 -17.90 4.15 -17.60
N SER A 208 -18.63 3.05 -17.79
CA SER A 208 -19.87 3.06 -18.58
C SER A 208 -20.94 3.98 -17.97
N LEU A 209 -21.06 3.98 -16.64
CA LEU A 209 -22.00 4.83 -15.92
C LEU A 209 -21.60 6.31 -16.06
N ALA A 210 -20.33 6.64 -15.84
CA ALA A 210 -19.81 8.00 -15.97
C ALA A 210 -20.02 8.55 -17.39
N GLU A 211 -19.67 7.78 -18.43
CA GLU A 211 -19.89 8.16 -19.83
C GLU A 211 -21.39 8.37 -20.14
N THR A 212 -22.28 7.54 -19.56
CA THR A 212 -23.73 7.70 -19.76
C THR A 212 -24.25 8.98 -19.11
N VAL A 213 -23.76 9.31 -17.91
CA VAL A 213 -24.18 10.51 -17.17
C VAL A 213 -23.65 11.78 -17.85
N GLU A 214 -22.37 11.79 -18.25
CA GLU A 214 -21.77 12.91 -18.97
C GLU A 214 -22.46 13.12 -20.34
N GLY A 215 -22.79 12.02 -21.02
CA GLY A 215 -23.52 12.00 -22.28
C GLY A 215 -25.05 11.97 -22.15
N ALA A 216 -25.64 12.35 -21.01
CA ALA A 216 -27.07 12.15 -20.76
C ALA A 216 -27.95 12.83 -21.80
N ARG A 217 -27.66 14.09 -22.16
CA ARG A 217 -28.42 14.83 -23.19
C ARG A 217 -28.36 14.14 -24.56
N THR A 218 -27.19 13.64 -24.94
CA THR A 218 -27.00 12.89 -26.18
C THR A 218 -27.78 11.58 -26.14
N THR A 219 -27.72 10.87 -25.02
CA THR A 219 -28.45 9.61 -24.84
C THR A 219 -29.96 9.80 -24.96
N GLU A 220 -30.50 10.89 -24.40
CA GLU A 220 -31.91 11.27 -24.53
C GLU A 220 -32.26 11.71 -25.96
N ALA A 221 -31.48 12.62 -26.55
CA ALA A 221 -31.74 13.15 -27.88
C ALA A 221 -31.76 12.08 -28.98
N TYR A 222 -30.93 11.04 -28.86
CA TYR A 222 -30.87 9.92 -29.80
C TYR A 222 -31.69 8.69 -29.34
N GLY A 223 -32.39 8.74 -28.20
CA GLY A 223 -33.21 7.64 -27.70
C GLY A 223 -32.40 6.37 -27.33
N PHE A 224 -31.12 6.50 -26.98
CA PHE A 224 -30.22 5.37 -26.71
C PHE A 224 -30.34 4.76 -25.31
N GLY A 225 -31.27 5.25 -24.47
CA GLY A 225 -31.40 4.82 -23.08
C GLY A 225 -31.55 3.30 -22.88
N ALA A 226 -32.28 2.60 -23.76
CA ALA A 226 -32.41 1.14 -23.69
C ALA A 226 -31.08 0.42 -24.02
N ARG A 227 -30.32 0.93 -25.00
CA ARG A 227 -29.04 0.36 -25.40
C ARG A 227 -27.96 0.56 -24.34
N ARG A 228 -27.90 1.75 -23.73
CA ARG A 228 -26.98 2.04 -22.61
C ARG A 228 -27.29 1.19 -21.38
N ARG A 229 -28.57 0.99 -21.06
CA ARG A 229 -28.97 0.07 -19.97
C ARG A 229 -28.55 -1.37 -20.25
N ALA A 230 -28.80 -1.89 -21.45
CA ALA A 230 -28.40 -3.25 -21.80
C ALA A 230 -26.87 -3.46 -21.76
N ASP A 231 -26.08 -2.47 -22.19
CA ASP A 231 -24.61 -2.50 -22.06
C ASP A 231 -24.17 -2.50 -20.58
N LEU A 232 -24.77 -1.64 -19.76
CA LEU A 232 -24.49 -1.58 -18.33
C LEU A 232 -24.88 -2.88 -17.62
N ASP A 233 -26.03 -3.47 -17.95
CA ASP A 233 -26.49 -4.75 -17.39
C ASP A 233 -25.50 -5.89 -17.72
N ALA A 234 -24.96 -5.92 -18.95
CA ALA A 234 -23.94 -6.89 -19.33
C ALA A 234 -22.63 -6.71 -18.53
N LYS A 235 -22.19 -5.46 -18.34
CA LYS A 235 -21.00 -5.14 -17.52
C LYS A 235 -21.22 -5.48 -16.05
N MET A 236 -22.40 -5.17 -15.50
CA MET A 236 -22.79 -5.55 -14.13
C MET A 236 -22.81 -7.07 -13.95
N ALA A 237 -23.32 -7.83 -14.92
CA ALA A 237 -23.28 -9.29 -14.88
C ALA A 237 -21.83 -9.83 -14.87
N GLY A 238 -20.93 -9.19 -15.63
CA GLY A 238 -19.49 -9.48 -15.60
C GLY A 238 -18.85 -9.20 -14.24
N SER A 239 -19.14 -8.03 -13.65
CA SER A 239 -18.69 -7.65 -12.30
C SER A 239 -19.20 -8.63 -11.25
N TYR A 240 -20.49 -8.94 -11.28
CA TYR A 240 -21.10 -9.91 -10.37
C TYR A 240 -20.47 -11.30 -10.47
N ALA A 241 -20.17 -11.77 -11.69
CA ALA A 241 -19.51 -13.06 -11.88
C ALA A 241 -18.08 -13.07 -11.32
N ALA A 242 -17.35 -11.96 -11.44
CA ALA A 242 -16.00 -11.80 -10.89
C ALA A 242 -16.01 -11.75 -9.34
N GLU A 243 -16.92 -10.98 -8.76
CA GLU A 243 -17.12 -10.91 -7.30
C GLU A 243 -17.58 -12.27 -6.73
N ARG A 244 -18.50 -12.95 -7.41
CA ARG A 244 -18.95 -14.29 -7.01
C ARG A 244 -17.80 -15.31 -7.02
N PHE A 245 -16.82 -15.16 -7.90
CA PHE A 245 -15.62 -16.00 -7.91
C PHE A 245 -14.77 -15.77 -6.66
N THR A 246 -14.46 -14.52 -6.30
CA THR A 246 -13.65 -14.22 -5.11
C THR A 246 -14.40 -14.54 -3.81
N LEU A 247 -15.72 -14.35 -3.77
CA LEU A 247 -16.59 -14.85 -2.70
C LEU A 247 -16.50 -16.37 -2.55
N ARG A 248 -16.60 -17.12 -3.65
CA ARG A 248 -16.48 -18.59 -3.62
C ARG A 248 -15.12 -19.03 -3.07
N LEU A 249 -14.03 -18.33 -3.38
CA LEU A 249 -12.71 -18.62 -2.80
C LEU A 249 -12.74 -18.49 -1.27
N ARG A 250 -13.33 -17.41 -0.74
CA ARG A 250 -13.48 -17.19 0.72
C ARG A 250 -14.40 -18.20 1.39
N THR A 251 -15.52 -18.56 0.75
CA THR A 251 -16.45 -19.59 1.25
C THR A 251 -15.83 -20.98 1.30
N ILE A 252 -14.75 -21.24 0.54
CA ILE A 252 -13.97 -22.48 0.65
C ILE A 252 -12.85 -22.32 1.69
N LEU A 253 -12.17 -21.16 1.71
CA LEU A 253 -11.04 -20.89 2.60
C LEU A 253 -11.40 -21.01 4.08
N PHE A 254 -12.33 -20.19 4.57
CA PHE A 254 -12.61 -20.08 6.01
C PHE A 254 -13.12 -21.40 6.61
N PRO A 255 -14.12 -22.08 6.02
CA PRO A 255 -14.58 -23.35 6.60
C PRO A 255 -13.53 -24.47 6.60
N ILE A 256 -12.62 -24.49 5.62
CA ILE A 256 -11.53 -25.48 5.60
C ILE A 256 -10.46 -25.13 6.64
N ILE A 257 -10.17 -23.84 6.87
CA ILE A 257 -9.29 -23.39 7.95
C ILE A 257 -9.89 -23.76 9.31
N ASP A 258 -11.15 -23.41 9.55
CA ASP A 258 -11.89 -23.75 10.76
C ASP A 258 -11.91 -25.26 10.98
N GLY A 259 -12.18 -26.03 9.92
CA GLY A 259 -12.13 -27.49 9.94
C GLY A 259 -10.74 -28.02 10.30
N GLY A 260 -9.67 -27.43 9.75
CA GLY A 260 -8.29 -27.79 10.07
C GLY A 260 -7.93 -27.51 11.54
N PHE A 261 -8.39 -26.40 12.10
CA PHE A 261 -8.24 -26.10 13.52
C PHE A 261 -9.09 -27.03 14.39
N LEU A 262 -10.33 -27.30 14.00
CA LEU A 262 -11.21 -28.23 14.71
C LEU A 262 -10.59 -29.63 14.74
N VAL A 263 -10.04 -30.12 13.63
CA VAL A 263 -9.28 -31.38 13.57
C VAL A 263 -8.09 -31.33 14.53
N SER A 264 -7.35 -30.23 14.58
CA SER A 264 -6.22 -30.08 15.50
C SER A 264 -6.66 -30.14 16.96
N VAL A 265 -7.76 -29.46 17.34
CA VAL A 265 -8.32 -29.49 18.69
C VAL A 265 -8.83 -30.89 19.06
N VAL A 266 -9.64 -31.49 18.20
CA VAL A 266 -10.22 -32.83 18.43
C VAL A 266 -9.12 -33.88 18.51
N ALA A 267 -8.15 -33.85 17.60
CA ALA A 267 -7.02 -34.76 17.65
C ALA A 267 -6.17 -34.57 18.91
N THR A 268 -5.97 -33.32 19.35
CA THR A 268 -5.28 -33.04 20.63
C THR A 268 -6.03 -33.64 21.81
N LEU A 269 -7.36 -33.52 21.85
CA LEU A 269 -8.19 -34.12 22.90
C LEU A 269 -8.15 -35.66 22.87
N VAL A 270 -8.31 -36.27 21.70
CA VAL A 270 -8.37 -37.74 21.57
C VAL A 270 -7.00 -38.37 21.82
N ILE A 271 -5.96 -37.90 21.12
CA ILE A 271 -4.59 -38.43 21.28
C ILE A 271 -4.05 -38.06 22.66
N GLY A 272 -4.28 -36.83 23.12
CA GLY A 272 -3.90 -36.38 24.45
C GLY A 272 -4.61 -37.16 25.56
N GLY A 273 -5.87 -37.54 25.38
CA GLY A 273 -6.59 -38.43 26.28
C GLY A 273 -5.95 -39.82 26.37
N VAL A 274 -5.52 -40.40 25.24
CA VAL A 274 -4.76 -41.66 25.23
C VAL A 274 -3.42 -41.51 25.95
N LEU A 275 -2.70 -40.40 25.71
CA LEU A 275 -1.44 -40.11 26.40
C LEU A 275 -1.64 -39.95 27.91
N TYR A 276 -2.77 -39.38 28.33
CA TYR A 276 -3.13 -39.23 29.74
C TYR A 276 -3.36 -40.60 30.39
N TYR A 277 -4.11 -41.50 29.74
CA TYR A 277 -4.29 -42.87 30.22
C TYR A 277 -2.98 -43.66 30.32
N GLN A 278 -2.00 -43.34 29.48
CA GLN A 278 -0.65 -43.92 29.52
C GLN A 278 0.28 -43.27 30.57
N GLY A 279 -0.20 -42.26 31.30
CA GLY A 279 0.59 -41.52 32.29
C GLY A 279 1.69 -40.64 31.68
N LEU A 280 1.57 -40.29 30.39
CA LEU A 280 2.58 -39.53 29.65
C LEU A 280 2.33 -38.01 29.67
N VAL A 281 1.11 -37.59 30.03
CA VAL A 281 0.67 -36.20 30.17
C VAL A 281 -0.33 -36.07 31.32
N SER A 282 -0.46 -34.88 31.91
CA SER A 282 -1.50 -34.58 32.92
C SER A 282 -2.80 -34.05 32.28
N VAL A 283 -3.90 -34.00 33.06
CA VAL A 283 -5.18 -33.40 32.59
C VAL A 283 -5.00 -31.90 32.35
N GLY A 284 -4.22 -31.24 33.21
CA GLY A 284 -3.86 -29.84 33.09
C GLY A 284 -3.03 -29.54 31.85
N GLU A 285 -2.03 -30.36 31.54
CA GLU A 285 -1.23 -30.23 30.31
C GLU A 285 -2.11 -30.35 29.06
N LEU A 286 -3.09 -31.28 29.07
CA LEU A 286 -4.06 -31.45 27.99
C LEU A 286 -4.97 -30.22 27.84
N ALA A 287 -5.52 -29.71 28.93
CA ALA A 287 -6.38 -28.52 28.92
C ALA A 287 -5.62 -27.28 28.43
N ALA A 288 -4.38 -27.08 28.91
CA ALA A 288 -3.51 -26.00 28.45
C ALA A 288 -3.17 -26.12 26.96
N ALA A 289 -2.86 -27.32 26.48
CA ALA A 289 -2.59 -27.57 25.06
C ALA A 289 -3.78 -27.18 24.18
N VAL A 290 -5.00 -27.60 24.54
CA VAL A 290 -6.22 -27.25 23.79
C VAL A 290 -6.47 -25.73 23.77
N ALA A 291 -6.19 -25.04 24.86
CA ALA A 291 -6.28 -23.58 24.91
C ALA A 291 -5.23 -22.91 24.01
N TYR A 292 -3.98 -23.39 23.97
CA TYR A 292 -2.95 -22.86 23.05
C TYR A 292 -3.34 -23.06 21.58
N VAL A 293 -3.88 -24.23 21.21
CA VAL A 293 -4.34 -24.49 19.84
C VAL A 293 -5.45 -23.51 19.43
N GLN A 294 -6.44 -23.29 20.31
CA GLN A 294 -7.51 -22.32 20.04
C GLN A 294 -6.99 -20.88 19.94
N MET A 295 -5.96 -20.53 20.73
CA MET A 295 -5.37 -19.19 20.70
C MET A 295 -4.65 -18.88 19.37
N MET A 296 -4.23 -19.91 18.63
CA MET A 296 -3.59 -19.76 17.31
C MET A 296 -4.57 -19.47 16.18
N ILE A 297 -5.87 -19.71 16.36
CA ILE A 297 -6.89 -19.58 15.31
C ILE A 297 -6.95 -18.13 14.79
N ARG A 298 -7.31 -17.18 15.68
CA ARG A 298 -7.50 -15.78 15.30
C ARG A 298 -6.25 -15.10 14.74
N PRO A 299 -5.04 -15.28 15.29
CA PRO A 299 -3.84 -14.72 14.68
C PRO A 299 -3.60 -15.21 13.25
N ILE A 300 -3.83 -16.49 12.97
CA ILE A 300 -3.64 -17.04 11.62
C ILE A 300 -4.68 -16.49 10.65
N GLU A 301 -5.94 -16.38 11.07
CA GLU A 301 -7.01 -15.75 10.27
C GLU A 301 -6.69 -14.29 9.95
N HIS A 302 -6.37 -13.48 10.97
CA HIS A 302 -6.00 -12.08 10.77
C HIS A 302 -4.76 -11.93 9.87
N ALA A 303 -3.76 -12.80 10.00
CA ALA A 303 -2.60 -12.77 9.13
C ALA A 303 -3.00 -12.98 7.66
N LEU A 304 -3.93 -13.90 7.38
CA LEU A 304 -4.41 -14.16 6.02
C LEU A 304 -5.23 -13.01 5.45
N GLU A 305 -6.09 -12.38 6.25
CA GLU A 305 -6.88 -11.21 5.83
C GLU A 305 -5.98 -10.04 5.38
N TRP A 306 -4.91 -9.77 6.13
CA TRP A 306 -4.00 -8.66 5.84
C TRP A 306 -3.05 -8.91 4.65
N LEU A 307 -2.87 -10.15 4.20
CA LEU A 307 -1.99 -10.45 3.06
C LEU A 307 -2.47 -9.76 1.77
N ASP A 308 -3.77 -9.70 1.54
CA ASP A 308 -4.34 -9.05 0.35
C ASP A 308 -4.18 -7.53 0.43
N GLU A 309 -4.46 -6.94 1.60
CA GLU A 309 -4.32 -5.49 1.81
C GLU A 309 -2.87 -5.00 1.74
N ILE A 310 -1.90 -5.84 2.14
CA ILE A 310 -0.48 -5.53 1.98
C ILE A 310 -0.05 -5.58 0.50
N GLN A 311 -0.64 -6.46 -0.31
CA GLN A 311 -0.39 -6.48 -1.76
C GLN A 311 -0.91 -5.20 -2.44
N VAL A 312 -2.14 -4.78 -2.11
CA VAL A 312 -2.72 -3.54 -2.63
C VAL A 312 -1.89 -2.33 -2.19
N GLY A 313 -1.52 -2.27 -0.90
CA GLY A 313 -0.64 -1.22 -0.37
C GLY A 313 0.74 -1.22 -1.03
N GLY A 314 1.30 -2.40 -1.34
CA GLY A 314 2.57 -2.54 -2.05
C GLY A 314 2.50 -2.01 -3.49
N ALA A 315 1.40 -2.23 -4.20
CA ALA A 315 1.18 -1.67 -5.54
C ALA A 315 1.01 -0.14 -5.51
N ALA A 316 0.27 0.38 -4.52
CA ALA A 316 0.16 1.82 -4.29
C ALA A 316 1.54 2.44 -4.00
N LEU A 317 2.30 1.83 -3.09
CA LEU A 317 3.67 2.25 -2.77
C LEU A 317 4.58 2.24 -4.00
N ALA A 318 4.46 1.23 -4.87
CA ALA A 318 5.21 1.17 -6.13
C ALA A 318 4.93 2.36 -7.04
N ARG A 319 3.66 2.79 -7.15
CA ARG A 319 3.27 3.96 -7.93
C ARG A 319 3.77 5.26 -7.30
N LEU A 320 3.74 5.40 -5.97
CA LEU A 320 4.28 6.58 -5.29
C LEU A 320 5.79 6.72 -5.45
N ILE A 321 6.54 5.63 -5.23
CA ILE A 321 8.01 5.63 -5.44
C ILE A 321 8.34 5.94 -6.89
N GLY A 322 7.55 5.42 -7.82
CA GLY A 322 7.74 5.62 -9.25
C GLY A 322 7.67 7.08 -9.70
N VAL A 323 6.97 7.96 -8.95
CA VAL A 323 6.97 9.41 -9.24
C VAL A 323 8.37 10.01 -9.15
N GLY A 324 9.16 9.59 -8.15
CA GLY A 324 10.55 10.04 -7.99
C GLY A 324 11.56 9.37 -8.93
N LEU A 325 11.11 8.44 -9.79
CA LEU A 325 11.93 7.86 -10.86
C LEU A 325 11.76 8.61 -12.19
N ALA A 326 10.83 9.58 -12.26
CA ALA A 326 10.77 10.48 -13.39
C ALA A 326 12.10 11.23 -13.49
N GLU A 327 12.62 11.41 -14.71
CA GLU A 327 13.83 12.18 -14.95
C GLU A 327 13.70 13.56 -14.28
N THR A 328 14.64 13.87 -13.38
CA THR A 328 14.72 15.17 -12.74
C THR A 328 15.32 16.19 -13.71
N GLU A 329 14.89 17.44 -13.61
CA GLU A 329 15.47 18.58 -14.32
C GLU A 329 16.81 19.02 -13.67
N ASP A 330 17.69 18.06 -13.36
CA ASP A 330 19.03 18.37 -12.88
C ASP A 330 19.88 18.81 -14.07
N GLY A 331 19.73 20.09 -14.42
CA GLY A 331 20.64 20.78 -15.33
C GLY A 331 22.08 20.67 -14.85
N ALA A 332 23.05 20.72 -15.76
CA ALA A 332 24.46 20.66 -15.37
C ALA A 332 24.77 21.85 -14.44
N ASP A 333 25.17 21.57 -13.19
CA ASP A 333 25.34 22.55 -12.09
C ASP A 333 26.21 23.76 -12.47
N THR A 334 27.09 23.58 -13.45
CA THR A 334 28.06 24.56 -13.93
C THR A 334 27.53 25.51 -15.01
N LEU A 335 26.35 25.26 -15.60
CA LEU A 335 25.82 26.13 -16.65
C LEU A 335 25.34 27.46 -16.05
N ARG A 336 25.88 28.55 -16.60
CA ARG A 336 25.49 29.93 -16.27
C ARG A 336 25.36 30.71 -17.58
N PRO A 337 24.28 31.49 -17.75
CA PRO A 337 24.14 32.35 -18.92
C PRO A 337 25.11 33.53 -18.85
N ASP A 338 25.66 33.91 -19.99
CA ASP A 338 26.47 35.13 -20.16
C ASP A 338 25.62 36.20 -20.86
N GLY A 339 24.87 36.96 -20.06
CA GLY A 339 23.90 37.95 -20.51
C GLY A 339 22.47 37.40 -20.64
N SER A 340 21.58 38.22 -21.21
CA SER A 340 20.13 37.99 -21.26
C SER A 340 19.54 37.98 -22.67
N GLU A 341 20.39 37.84 -23.70
CA GLU A 341 19.94 37.65 -25.08
C GLU A 341 19.29 36.27 -25.22
N LEU A 342 18.07 36.24 -25.76
CA LEU A 342 17.30 35.01 -25.96
C LEU A 342 17.32 34.62 -27.43
N VAL A 343 17.76 33.40 -27.73
CA VAL A 343 17.85 32.87 -29.09
C VAL A 343 17.11 31.55 -29.19
N ALA A 344 16.25 31.43 -30.19
CA ALA A 344 15.69 30.18 -30.67
C ALA A 344 16.23 29.94 -32.08
N ASP A 345 16.90 28.81 -32.30
CA ASP A 345 17.52 28.45 -33.58
C ASP A 345 16.93 27.13 -34.09
N ALA A 346 16.29 27.18 -35.25
CA ALA A 346 15.63 26.06 -35.92
C ALA A 346 14.70 25.24 -35.00
N VAL A 347 13.93 25.91 -34.13
CA VAL A 347 13.17 25.22 -33.08
C VAL A 347 11.97 24.45 -33.63
N HIS A 348 11.98 23.15 -33.40
CA HIS A 348 10.88 22.22 -33.64
C HIS A 348 10.33 21.68 -32.33
N TYR A 349 9.01 21.48 -32.25
CA TYR A 349 8.40 20.87 -31.07
C TYR A 349 7.15 20.08 -31.39
N ALA A 350 7.01 18.92 -30.76
CA ALA A 350 5.82 18.08 -30.81
C ALA A 350 5.48 17.55 -29.40
N TYR A 351 4.26 17.74 -28.92
CA TYR A 351 3.79 17.11 -27.67
C TYR A 351 3.65 15.58 -27.81
N VAL A 352 3.36 15.12 -29.03
CA VAL A 352 3.21 13.71 -29.37
C VAL A 352 4.08 13.41 -30.59
N PRO A 353 4.88 12.34 -30.57
CA PRO A 353 5.69 11.94 -31.72
C PRO A 353 4.85 11.90 -33.01
N GLY A 354 5.39 12.47 -34.09
CA GLY A 354 4.72 12.53 -35.40
C GLY A 354 3.66 13.63 -35.55
N ARG A 355 3.41 14.47 -34.53
CA ARG A 355 2.49 15.63 -34.60
C ARG A 355 3.20 16.93 -34.22
N PRO A 356 4.05 17.47 -35.10
CA PRO A 356 4.74 18.74 -34.85
C PRO A 356 3.75 19.90 -34.72
N VAL A 357 4.01 20.77 -33.73
CA VAL A 357 3.29 22.02 -33.47
C VAL A 357 4.13 23.23 -33.88
N LEU A 358 5.46 23.15 -33.73
CA LEU A 358 6.40 24.17 -34.18
C LEU A 358 7.32 23.61 -35.26
N HIS A 359 7.60 24.43 -36.26
CA HIS A 359 8.24 24.05 -37.51
C HIS A 359 9.44 24.96 -37.83
N GLY A 360 10.55 24.81 -37.11
CA GLY A 360 11.82 25.45 -37.45
C GLY A 360 11.77 26.94 -37.19
N ILE A 361 11.46 27.31 -35.94
CA ILE A 361 11.32 28.72 -35.55
C ILE A 361 12.70 29.29 -35.25
N ASP A 362 13.05 30.35 -35.98
CA ASP A 362 14.21 31.20 -35.73
C ASP A 362 13.77 32.53 -35.11
N LEU A 363 14.29 32.84 -33.93
CA LEU A 363 13.99 34.07 -33.20
C LEU A 363 15.22 34.52 -32.43
N ARG A 364 15.56 35.81 -32.52
CA ARG A 364 16.59 36.45 -31.68
C ARG A 364 15.97 37.66 -31.01
N LEU A 365 15.98 37.69 -29.68
CA LEU A 365 15.40 38.76 -28.88
C LEU A 365 16.51 39.43 -28.05
N ARG A 366 16.73 40.71 -28.28
CA ARG A 366 17.78 41.47 -27.57
C ARG A 366 17.30 41.95 -26.21
N PRO A 367 18.22 42.20 -25.26
CA PRO A 367 17.85 42.79 -23.97
C PRO A 367 17.05 44.10 -24.15
N GLY A 368 15.88 44.17 -23.51
CA GLY A 368 14.96 45.32 -23.56
C GLY A 368 13.97 45.31 -24.73
N GLU A 369 14.11 44.39 -25.69
CA GLU A 369 13.17 44.22 -26.80
C GLU A 369 11.87 43.56 -26.34
N ARG A 370 10.75 43.92 -26.99
CA ARG A 370 9.41 43.40 -26.67
C ARG A 370 8.83 42.71 -27.89
N LEU A 371 8.60 41.41 -27.78
CA LEU A 371 7.95 40.60 -28.82
C LEU A 371 6.48 40.39 -28.49
N ALA A 372 5.61 40.64 -29.47
CA ALA A 372 4.21 40.25 -29.42
C ALA A 372 3.95 39.10 -30.42
N MET A 373 3.51 37.95 -29.91
CA MET A 373 3.13 36.80 -30.74
C MET A 373 1.63 36.84 -31.07
N VAL A 374 1.28 36.96 -32.34
CA VAL A 374 -0.11 37.09 -32.82
C VAL A 374 -0.43 35.96 -33.80
N GLY A 375 -1.64 35.41 -33.72
CA GLY A 375 -2.10 34.36 -34.63
C GLY A 375 -3.36 33.66 -34.13
N PRO A 376 -4.02 32.85 -34.97
CA PRO A 376 -5.26 32.15 -34.61
C PRO A 376 -5.06 31.16 -33.44
N SER A 377 -6.16 30.75 -32.81
CA SER A 377 -6.10 29.68 -31.78
C SER A 377 -5.47 28.42 -32.37
N GLY A 378 -4.63 27.73 -31.59
CA GLY A 378 -3.90 26.54 -32.06
C GLY A 378 -2.62 26.81 -32.87
N ALA A 379 -2.28 28.06 -33.19
CA ALA A 379 -1.06 28.40 -33.96
C ALA A 379 0.28 28.17 -33.21
N GLY A 380 0.28 27.52 -32.04
CA GLY A 380 1.51 27.22 -31.28
C GLY A 380 2.06 28.35 -30.41
N LYS A 381 1.38 29.50 -30.29
CA LYS A 381 1.83 30.67 -29.48
C LYS A 381 2.20 30.30 -28.03
N SER A 382 1.30 29.62 -27.33
CA SER A 382 1.54 29.18 -25.94
C SER A 382 2.68 28.16 -25.85
N THR A 383 2.80 27.29 -26.86
CA THR A 383 3.90 26.31 -26.96
C THR A 383 5.25 26.99 -27.11
N LEU A 384 5.35 27.97 -28.02
CA LEU A 384 6.57 28.77 -28.18
C LEU A 384 6.89 29.53 -26.90
N GLY A 385 5.91 30.17 -26.26
CA GLY A 385 6.10 30.82 -24.96
C GLY A 385 6.66 29.89 -23.88
N ARG A 386 6.20 28.64 -23.80
CA ARG A 386 6.72 27.63 -22.85
C ARG A 386 8.15 27.18 -23.15
N LEU A 387 8.53 27.08 -24.43
CA LEU A 387 9.91 26.77 -24.84
C LEU A 387 10.85 27.94 -24.51
N LEU A 388 10.42 29.18 -24.81
CA LEU A 388 11.16 30.40 -24.46
C LEU A 388 11.23 30.65 -22.96
N ALA A 389 10.38 30.00 -22.17
CA ALA A 389 10.46 29.99 -20.71
C ALA A 389 11.28 28.80 -20.16
N GLY A 390 11.78 27.91 -21.03
CA GLY A 390 12.55 26.73 -20.66
C GLY A 390 11.74 25.66 -19.92
N ILE A 391 10.41 25.64 -20.07
CA ILE A 391 9.52 24.65 -19.44
C ILE A 391 9.55 23.32 -20.21
N HIS A 392 9.68 23.41 -21.52
CA HIS A 392 9.87 22.26 -22.39
C HIS A 392 11.22 22.38 -23.10
N PRO A 393 11.96 21.28 -23.27
CA PRO A 393 13.03 21.24 -24.25
C PRO A 393 12.43 21.13 -25.66
N PRO A 394 13.05 21.77 -26.68
CA PRO A 394 12.65 21.57 -28.07
C PRO A 394 12.91 20.13 -28.51
N THR A 395 12.12 19.62 -29.47
CA THR A 395 12.32 18.29 -30.07
C THR A 395 13.51 18.28 -31.02
N ALA A 396 13.77 19.40 -31.69
CA ALA A 396 15.00 19.67 -32.46
C ALA A 396 15.26 21.19 -32.49
N GLY A 397 16.51 21.57 -32.76
CA GLY A 397 16.99 22.95 -32.58
C GLY A 397 17.32 23.25 -31.12
N GLU A 398 17.55 24.52 -30.79
CA GLU A 398 17.87 24.94 -29.42
C GLU A 398 17.20 26.26 -29.03
N VAL A 399 16.99 26.43 -27.72
CA VAL A 399 16.61 27.70 -27.11
C VAL A 399 17.64 28.03 -26.05
N THR A 400 18.30 29.18 -26.18
CA THR A 400 19.39 29.62 -25.31
C THR A 400 19.10 31.01 -24.72
N VAL A 401 19.62 31.27 -23.52
CA VAL A 401 19.70 32.61 -22.92
C VAL A 401 21.15 32.89 -22.54
N GLY A 402 21.71 34.01 -23.00
CA GLY A 402 23.13 34.32 -22.81
C GLY A 402 24.04 33.18 -23.29
N GLY A 403 23.67 32.51 -24.39
CA GLY A 403 24.37 31.35 -24.94
C GLY A 403 24.20 30.02 -24.19
N ALA A 404 23.55 29.99 -23.03
CA ALA A 404 23.31 28.76 -22.27
C ALA A 404 21.96 28.12 -22.65
N PRO A 405 21.88 26.80 -22.91
CA PRO A 405 20.63 26.13 -23.22
C PRO A 405 19.62 26.26 -22.07
N LEU A 406 18.50 26.92 -22.33
CA LEU A 406 17.58 27.39 -21.31
C LEU A 406 16.96 26.24 -20.51
N ALA A 407 16.54 25.17 -21.20
CA ALA A 407 15.96 23.97 -20.60
C ALA A 407 17.00 23.10 -19.84
N ALA A 408 18.30 23.35 -20.02
CA ALA A 408 19.38 22.65 -19.33
C ALA A 408 19.98 23.46 -18.17
N LEU A 409 19.55 24.71 -17.97
CA LEU A 409 19.96 25.50 -16.81
C LEU A 409 19.44 24.88 -15.51
N PRO A 410 20.23 24.91 -14.41
CA PRO A 410 19.73 24.55 -13.09
C PRO A 410 18.48 25.36 -12.73
N LEU A 411 17.47 24.72 -12.16
CA LEU A 411 16.16 25.31 -11.87
C LEU A 411 16.24 26.66 -11.11
N PRO A 412 17.09 26.82 -10.06
CA PRO A 412 17.22 28.09 -9.34
C PRO A 412 17.74 29.23 -10.23
N VAL A 413 18.63 28.93 -11.19
CA VAL A 413 19.19 29.91 -12.12
C VAL A 413 18.15 30.28 -13.16
N ARG A 414 17.46 29.30 -13.75
CA ARG A 414 16.40 29.53 -14.75
C ARG A 414 15.27 30.41 -14.19
N ARG A 415 14.87 30.18 -12.94
CA ARG A 415 13.85 30.99 -12.24
C ARG A 415 14.27 32.44 -11.98
N GLY A 416 15.57 32.75 -12.01
CA GLY A 416 16.09 34.12 -11.96
C GLY A 416 16.02 34.85 -13.30
N GLU A 417 16.10 34.10 -14.41
CA GLU A 417 16.12 34.67 -15.78
C GLU A 417 14.70 34.82 -16.37
N VAL A 418 13.76 33.97 -15.98
CA VAL A 418 12.43 33.90 -16.59
C VAL A 418 11.33 34.09 -15.55
N ALA A 419 10.46 35.08 -15.78
CA ALA A 419 9.18 35.23 -15.09
C ALA A 419 8.02 34.92 -16.04
N LEU A 420 7.21 33.92 -15.71
CA LEU A 420 6.03 33.54 -16.49
C LEU A 420 4.76 34.09 -15.84
N VAL A 421 3.97 34.83 -16.61
CA VAL A 421 2.62 35.25 -16.24
C VAL A 421 1.63 34.56 -17.17
N THR A 422 0.91 33.56 -16.66
CA THR A 422 -0.09 32.77 -17.41
C THR A 422 -1.44 33.45 -17.41
N GLN A 423 -2.37 33.07 -18.28
CA GLN A 423 -3.73 33.62 -18.31
C GLN A 423 -4.56 33.21 -17.08
N GLU A 424 -4.39 31.99 -16.59
CA GLU A 424 -4.96 31.54 -15.31
C GLU A 424 -3.89 31.73 -14.23
N HIS A 425 -4.16 32.61 -13.26
CA HIS A 425 -3.26 32.85 -12.14
C HIS A 425 -3.76 32.05 -10.93
N HIS A 426 -2.90 31.25 -10.32
CA HIS A 426 -3.20 30.69 -9.01
C HIS A 426 -2.79 31.70 -7.94
N VAL A 427 -3.73 32.12 -7.11
CA VAL A 427 -3.48 33.00 -5.96
C VAL A 427 -3.63 32.16 -4.70
N PHE A 428 -2.58 32.08 -3.89
CA PHE A 428 -2.64 31.41 -2.61
C PHE A 428 -3.36 32.31 -1.58
N LEU A 429 -4.06 31.69 -0.64
CA LEU A 429 -4.49 32.38 0.58
C LEU A 429 -3.24 32.75 1.39
N GLY A 430 -2.88 34.02 1.38
CA GLY A 430 -1.77 34.58 2.13
C GLY A 430 -1.98 36.08 2.31
N SER A 431 -1.78 36.56 3.54
CA SER A 431 -1.83 37.98 3.90
C SER A 431 -0.58 38.73 3.47
#